data_AF-A0A2E7VV75-F1
#
_entry.id   AF-A0A2E7VV75-F1
#
_cell.length_a   1.000
_cell.length_b   1.000
_cell.length_c   1.000
_cell.angle_alpha   90.00
_cell.angle_beta   90.00
_cell.angle_gamma   90.00
#
_symmetry.space_group_name_H-M   'P 1'
#
loop_
_entity.id
_entity.type
_entity.pdbx_description
1 polymer ?
#
loop_
_entity_poly.entity_id
_entity_poly.type
_entity_poly.pdbx_seq_one_letter_code
_entity_poly.pdbx_strand_id
1 'polypeptide(L)'
;MIKDLSGKLKSIVNYTLVLFGINGIICVITTIIGLATDRRLLGSYDVSLITSLNKIMWNVQFFSFWVLVIGIVIGSLIAMIYSLFND
;
A
#
# COMPACT_ATOMS: atom_id res chain seq x y z
N MET A 1 13.26 21.63 22.55
CA MET A 1 12.12 20.72 22.34
C MET A 1 11.48 20.84 20.96
N ILE A 2 11.19 22.04 20.44
CA ILE A 2 10.51 22.23 19.13
C ILE A 2 11.30 21.66 17.92
N LYS A 3 12.64 21.74 17.94
CA LYS A 3 13.50 21.20 16.85
C LYS A 3 13.47 19.67 16.72
N ASP A 4 13.30 18.96 17.84
CA ASP A 4 13.29 17.49 17.88
C ASP A 4 11.94 16.93 17.36
N LEU A 5 10.86 17.65 17.65
CA LEU A 5 9.50 17.39 17.16
C LEU A 5 9.42 17.44 15.63
N SER A 6 9.99 18.50 15.04
CA SER A 6 10.06 18.68 13.58
C SER A 6 10.83 17.53 12.91
N GLY A 7 11.90 17.05 13.54
CA GLY A 7 12.68 15.91 13.04
C GLY A 7 11.88 14.60 13.04
N LYS A 8 11.18 14.31 14.14
CA LYS A 8 10.34 13.10 14.26
C LYS A 8 9.13 13.13 13.32
N LEU A 9 8.47 14.27 13.18
CA LEU A 9 7.32 14.43 12.29
C LEU A 9 7.74 14.32 10.81
N LYS A 10 8.89 14.92 10.44
CA LYS A 10 9.49 14.75 9.12
C LYS A 10 9.86 13.29 8.84
N SER A 11 10.33 12.55 9.84
CA SER A 11 10.62 11.11 9.72
C SER A 11 9.36 10.29 9.46
N ILE A 12 8.27 10.53 10.19
CA ILE A 12 6.98 9.86 10.01
C ILE A 12 6.42 10.15 8.60
N VAL A 13 6.43 11.42 8.18
CA VAL A 13 5.98 11.82 6.84
C VAL A 13 6.82 11.14 5.74
N ASN A 14 8.14 11.08 5.93
CA ASN A 14 9.01 10.40 4.98
C ASN A 14 8.74 8.88 4.93
N TYR A 15 8.45 8.27 6.08
CA TYR A 15 8.07 6.85 6.16
C TYR A 15 6.72 6.58 5.49
N THR A 16 5.73 7.46 5.67
CA THR A 16 4.44 7.38 4.98
C THR A 16 4.59 7.54 3.47
N LEU A 17 5.47 8.44 3.00
CA LEU A 17 5.81 8.60 1.59
C LEU A 17 6.44 7.34 1.00
N VAL A 18 7.38 6.72 1.73
CA VAL A 18 8.00 5.45 1.32
C VAL A 18 6.97 4.33 1.26
N LEU A 19 6.08 4.23 2.26
CA LEU A 19 4.98 3.25 2.26
C LEU A 19 4.01 3.45 1.10
N PHE A 20 3.72 4.70 0.73
CA PHE A 20 2.94 5.04 -0.47
C PHE A 20 3.67 4.61 -1.75
N GLY A 21 4.97 4.86 -1.85
CA GLY A 21 5.78 4.45 -2.98
C GLY A 21 5.80 2.93 -3.16
N ILE A 22 6.04 2.18 -2.07
CA ILE A 22 6.05 0.71 -2.08
C ILE A 22 4.67 0.17 -2.46
N ASN A 23 3.59 0.73 -1.91
CA ASN A 23 2.23 0.34 -2.29
C ASN A 23 1.90 0.61 -3.75
N GLY A 24 2.33 1.77 -4.28
CA GLY A 24 2.19 2.11 -5.69
C GLY A 24 2.91 1.10 -6.58
N ILE A 25 4.13 0.70 -6.23
CA ILE A 25 4.89 -0.32 -6.96
C ILE A 25 4.18 -1.68 -6.91
N ILE A 26 3.72 -2.12 -5.74
CA ILE A 26 2.97 -3.38 -5.58
C ILE A 26 1.71 -3.34 -6.45
N CYS A 27 0.97 -2.24 -6.46
CA CYS A 27 -0.21 -2.04 -7.28
C CYS A 27 0.10 -2.13 -8.79
N VAL A 28 1.19 -1.52 -9.25
CA VAL A 28 1.61 -1.58 -10.66
C VAL A 28 2.03 -3.01 -11.05
N ILE A 29 2.84 -3.69 -10.24
CA ILE A 29 3.29 -5.07 -10.51
C ILE A 29 2.10 -6.03 -10.58
N THR A 30 1.20 -5.93 -9.61
CA THR A 30 -0.02 -6.76 -9.56
C THR A 30 -0.97 -6.47 -10.72
N THR A 31 -1.05 -5.22 -11.18
CA THR A 31 -1.84 -4.87 -12.39
C THR A 31 -1.20 -5.43 -13.66
N ILE A 32 0.13 -5.32 -13.82
CA ILE A 32 0.85 -5.87 -14.98
C ILE A 32 0.70 -7.38 -15.04
N ILE A 33 0.91 -8.07 -13.91
CA ILE A 33 0.76 -9.52 -13.87
C ILE A 33 -0.71 -9.89 -14.04
N GLY A 34 -1.67 -9.19 -13.42
CA GLY A 34 -3.11 -9.39 -13.65
C GLY A 34 -3.49 -9.28 -15.13
N LEU A 35 -2.92 -8.30 -15.85
CA LEU A 35 -3.10 -8.12 -17.29
C LEU A 35 -2.44 -9.25 -18.11
N ALA A 36 -1.25 -9.71 -17.70
CA ALA A 36 -0.58 -10.85 -18.32
C ALA A 36 -1.29 -12.18 -18.03
N THR A 37 -2.02 -12.27 -16.91
CA THR A 37 -2.83 -13.44 -16.52
C THR A 37 -4.25 -13.37 -17.09
N ASP A 38 -4.56 -12.35 -17.89
CA ASP A 38 -5.89 -12.14 -18.42
C ASP A 38 -6.20 -13.15 -19.53
N ARG A 39 -7.36 -13.81 -19.42
CA ARG A 39 -7.77 -14.94 -20.28
C ARG A 39 -7.76 -14.62 -21.77
N ARG A 40 -7.89 -13.34 -22.13
CA ARG A 40 -7.92 -12.85 -23.51
C ARG A 40 -6.54 -12.89 -24.19
N LEU A 41 -5.45 -12.82 -23.43
CA LEU A 41 -4.07 -12.85 -23.94
C LEU A 41 -3.46 -14.26 -23.91
N LEU A 42 -3.94 -15.15 -23.02
CA LEU A 42 -3.31 -16.45 -22.76
C LEU A 42 -3.82 -17.61 -23.62
N GLY A 43 -4.83 -17.42 -24.46
CA GLY A 43 -5.32 -18.47 -25.36
C GLY A 43 -5.73 -19.77 -24.61
N SER A 44 -5.54 -20.93 -25.25
CA SER A 44 -5.96 -22.25 -24.75
C SER A 44 -5.06 -22.88 -23.67
N TYR A 45 -4.31 -22.07 -22.92
CA TYR A 45 -3.50 -22.58 -21.80
C TYR A 45 -4.38 -23.00 -20.62
N ASP A 46 -3.91 -23.97 -19.84
CA ASP A 46 -4.63 -24.52 -18.69
C ASP A 46 -4.97 -23.44 -17.66
N VAL A 47 -6.22 -23.00 -17.69
CA VAL A 47 -6.67 -21.75 -17.06
C VAL A 47 -6.81 -21.86 -15.54
N SER A 48 -6.67 -23.07 -14.99
CA SER A 48 -6.83 -23.36 -13.57
C SER A 48 -5.78 -22.66 -12.71
N LEU A 49 -4.50 -22.75 -13.10
CA LEU A 49 -3.38 -22.11 -12.40
C LEU A 49 -3.42 -20.58 -12.51
N ILE A 50 -3.76 -20.08 -13.69
CA ILE A 50 -3.92 -18.67 -14.02
C ILE A 50 -5.03 -18.02 -13.17
N THR A 51 -6.18 -18.68 -13.04
CA THR A 51 -7.30 -18.15 -12.26
C THR A 51 -6.95 -18.07 -10.77
N SER A 52 -6.21 -19.05 -10.26
CA SER A 52 -5.73 -19.05 -8.87
C SER A 52 -4.69 -17.96 -8.60
N LEU A 53 -3.74 -17.77 -9.52
CA LEU A 53 -2.74 -16.70 -9.46
C LEU A 53 -3.40 -15.32 -9.46
N ASN A 54 -4.34 -15.07 -10.38
CA ASN A 54 -5.06 -13.81 -10.46
C ASN A 54 -5.84 -13.51 -9.16
N LYS A 55 -6.47 -14.53 -8.57
CA LYS A 55 -7.19 -14.39 -7.29
C LYS A 55 -6.25 -14.03 -6.14
N ILE A 56 -5.05 -14.64 -6.09
CA ILE A 56 -4.03 -14.29 -5.10
C ILE A 56 -3.54 -12.86 -5.29
N MET A 57 -3.29 -12.43 -6.53
CA MET A 57 -2.82 -11.07 -6.83
C MET A 57 -3.82 -9.99 -6.42
N TRP A 58 -5.11 -10.21 -6.70
CA TRP A 58 -6.18 -9.34 -6.23
C TRP A 58 -6.22 -9.25 -4.71
N ASN A 59 -6.01 -10.38 -4.03
CA ASN A 59 -5.98 -10.41 -2.57
C ASN A 59 -4.78 -9.63 -2.00
N VAL A 60 -3.61 -9.71 -2.66
CA VAL A 60 -2.41 -8.94 -2.29
C VAL A 60 -2.61 -7.44 -2.51
N GLN A 61 -3.24 -7.04 -3.63
CA GLN A 61 -3.61 -5.63 -3.86
C GLN A 61 -4.56 -5.13 -2.78
N PHE A 62 -5.62 -5.88 -2.51
CA PHE A 62 -6.62 -5.51 -1.52
C PHE A 62 -6.00 -5.38 -0.14
N PHE A 63 -5.19 -6.36 0.30
CA PHE A 63 -4.48 -6.31 1.57
C PHE A 63 -3.53 -5.11 1.67
N SER A 64 -2.72 -4.85 0.64
CA SER A 64 -1.76 -3.75 0.65
C SER A 64 -2.45 -2.38 0.74
N PHE A 65 -3.60 -2.22 0.06
CA PHE A 65 -4.44 -1.02 0.17
C PHE A 65 -4.94 -0.80 1.61
N TRP A 66 -5.49 -1.83 2.25
CA TRP A 66 -5.99 -1.70 3.62
C TRP A 66 -4.90 -1.40 4.64
N VAL A 67 -3.72 -2.01 4.49
CA VAL A 67 -2.55 -1.69 5.33
C VAL A 67 -2.16 -0.21 5.21
N LEU A 68 -2.21 0.33 4.00
CA LEU A 68 -1.92 1.75 3.75
C LEU A 68 -2.96 2.68 4.38
N VAL A 69 -4.25 2.36 4.21
CA VAL A 69 -5.35 3.12 4.82
C VAL A 69 -5.21 3.13 6.35
N ILE A 70 -4.96 1.96 6.96
CA ILE A 70 -4.75 1.83 8.41
C ILE A 70 -3.53 2.67 8.83
N GLY A 71 -2.42 2.61 8.09
CA GLY A 71 -1.22 3.37 8.38
C GLY A 71 -1.45 4.89 8.37
N ILE A 72 -2.22 5.40 7.41
CA ILE A 72 -2.58 6.83 7.33
C ILE A 72 -3.52 7.22 8.46
N VAL A 73 -4.55 6.42 8.72
CA VAL A 73 -5.53 6.70 9.79
C VAL A 73 -4.83 6.74 11.15
N ILE A 74 -4.03 5.72 11.48
CA ILE A 74 -3.26 5.68 12.73
C ILE A 74 -2.26 6.84 12.78
N GLY A 75 -1.52 7.10 11.71
CA GLY A 75 -0.57 8.21 11.65
C GLY A 75 -1.23 9.57 11.88
N SER A 76 -2.41 9.79 11.30
CA SER A 76 -3.20 11.02 11.47
C SER A 76 -3.78 11.16 12.88
N LEU A 77 -4.26 10.08 13.49
CA LEU A 77 -4.75 10.06 14.88
C LEU A 77 -3.62 10.37 15.86
N ILE A 78 -2.46 9.75 15.69
CA ILE A 78 -1.28 10.03 16.52
C ILE A 78 -0.88 11.49 16.37
N ALA A 79 -0.83 12.02 15.14
CA ALA A 79 -0.50 13.43 14.90
C ALA A 79 -1.52 14.38 15.56
N MET A 80 -2.82 14.06 15.50
CA MET A 80 -3.88 14.86 16.12
C MET A 80 -3.77 14.87 17.65
N ILE A 81 -3.59 13.70 18.28
CA ILE A 81 -3.34 13.57 19.71
C ILE A 81 -2.10 14.39 20.10
N TYR A 82 -1.03 14.25 19.32
CA TYR A 82 0.21 14.96 19.61
C TYR A 82 0.05 16.48 19.51
N SER A 83 -0.74 16.98 18.56
CA SER A 83 -1.08 18.41 18.45
C SER A 83 -1.92 18.89 19.65
N LEU A 84 -2.88 18.09 20.12
CA LEU A 84 -3.77 18.44 21.23
C LEU A 84 -3.07 18.46 22.60
N PHE A 85 -1.97 17.72 22.78
CA PHE A 85 -1.26 17.60 24.06
C PHE A 85 0.07 18.37 24.12
N ASN A 86 0.55 18.92 23.00
CA ASN A 86 1.75 19.79 22.96
C ASN A 86 1.45 21.27 22.68
N ASP A 87 0.19 21.65 22.52
CA ASP A 87 -0.29 23.02 22.75
C ASP A 87 -0.56 23.22 24.26
#